data_AF-A0A927T3L8-F1
#
_entry.id   AF-A0A927T3L8-F1
#
_cell.length_a   1.000
_cell.length_b   1.000
_cell.length_c   1.000
_cell.angle_alpha   90.00
_cell.angle_beta   90.00
_cell.angle_gamma   90.00
#
_symmetry.space_group_name_H-M   'P 1'
#
loop_
_entity.id
_entity.type
_entity.pdbx_description
1 polymer ?
#
loop_
_entity_poly.entity_id
_entity_poly.type
_entity_poly.pdbx_seq_one_letter_code
_entity_poly.pdbx_strand_id
1 'polypeptide(L)'
;MLFSILAGCGKKPGQDTSGAADNSNDAVETEVQSEASGFAETLHEDVSETKPSLASRLCGKYSYHSSGNNQEDEYYILDVISFGDNLYAYAGEAIGDGSTGSLEAYSFWAMELLPDNAMDVSDTGKNRIGVNLLQFSVMSNIGKYWSEPIHGYVELTDEGLLFEGFDDGFLCPSADEGRLFLKDERVEDVFVYLNDNSKKSSREFDGLWKGVGEDESVWIDFDGSNVRIYQKRPDSEVVFAAGGYEISNGKIECVMSFLGYGTEPYEWSARYKYEGDKLSIVSEYGDEISVLGDKAVFTRASEGDIPVYSVNDIKLDESAFVKYEDEDSGDIGGLETLSEGFFGAWTVSSKDYNDAVDSARALCDEGFDARVYYSPEWENLNKEPYYCVTAGTFMHKNEADNALDSLKEKGYSGAYVKHTGYRKYMTVDYSVMGGPDATVTDDRVVIKDVPMAIPYEWNAGYESDEEGYTVSLVIDENTVFDDSCEMEFFGNYEKGDSPLEWFKKNYELMDADPDWYSTNGMPLSGVFEVGINGSHIDRFFGSYWWD
;
A
#
# COMPACT_ATOMS: atom_id res chain seq x y z
N MET A 1 24.72 -32.97 -6.93
CA MET A 1 25.11 -34.09 -7.80
C MET A 1 24.19 -34.07 -9.01
N LEU A 2 24.73 -33.67 -10.17
CA LEU A 2 24.19 -33.69 -11.56
C LEU A 2 22.81 -33.10 -11.88
N PHE A 3 22.53 -32.65 -13.10
CA PHE A 3 23.19 -31.79 -14.10
C PHE A 3 22.10 -31.49 -15.16
N SER A 4 22.23 -30.34 -15.82
CA SER A 4 21.49 -29.79 -16.95
C SER A 4 21.02 -30.76 -18.06
N ILE A 5 19.94 -30.38 -18.75
CA ILE A 5 19.74 -30.65 -20.19
C ILE A 5 19.62 -29.31 -20.92
N LEU A 6 20.56 -29.11 -21.85
CA LEU A 6 20.69 -28.00 -22.79
C LEU A 6 19.75 -28.16 -23.99
N ALA A 7 19.19 -27.04 -24.44
CA ALA A 7 18.69 -26.89 -25.80
C ALA A 7 19.85 -26.62 -26.77
N GLY A 8 19.89 -27.35 -27.88
CA GLY A 8 20.82 -27.13 -28.98
C GLY A 8 20.10 -27.18 -30.32
N CYS A 9 20.23 -26.12 -31.10
CA CYS A 9 20.01 -26.14 -32.55
C CYS A 9 21.05 -25.23 -33.19
N GLY A 10 22.03 -25.83 -33.86
CA GLY A 10 23.11 -25.13 -34.55
C GLY A 10 22.77 -24.76 -35.98
N LYS A 11 23.50 -23.77 -36.51
CA LYS A 11 23.89 -23.68 -37.91
C LYS A 11 25.36 -23.24 -38.00
N LYS A 12 26.07 -23.87 -38.93
CA LYS A 12 27.53 -23.85 -39.14
C LYS A 12 28.00 -22.73 -40.10
N PRO A 13 29.34 -22.47 -40.17
CA PRO A 13 29.95 -21.24 -40.66
C PRO A 13 30.50 -21.33 -42.09
N GLY A 14 30.96 -20.19 -42.62
CA GLY A 14 31.78 -20.07 -43.81
C GLY A 14 32.73 -18.85 -43.74
N GLN A 15 34.02 -19.17 -43.60
CA GLN A 15 35.27 -18.42 -43.90
C GLN A 15 35.28 -17.78 -45.31
N ASP A 16 36.13 -16.84 -45.75
CA ASP A 16 37.44 -16.22 -45.38
C ASP A 16 37.46 -14.82 -46.08
N THR A 17 38.22 -13.78 -45.69
CA THR A 17 39.65 -13.61 -46.03
C THR A 17 40.17 -12.27 -45.49
N SER A 18 41.42 -12.30 -44.96
CA SER A 18 42.53 -11.31 -44.99
C SER A 18 42.25 -9.82 -44.75
N GLY A 19 42.98 -9.06 -43.94
CA GLY A 19 44.29 -9.25 -43.32
C GLY A 19 45.00 -7.88 -43.22
N ALA A 20 45.47 -7.52 -42.01
CA ALA A 20 46.73 -6.84 -41.61
C ALA A 20 47.46 -5.90 -42.61
N ALA A 21 48.13 -4.80 -42.24
CA ALA A 21 48.46 -4.15 -40.97
C ALA A 21 49.19 -2.82 -41.28
N ASP A 22 49.20 -1.94 -40.27
CA ASP A 22 50.35 -1.21 -39.71
C ASP A 22 50.93 0.10 -40.27
N ASN A 23 51.39 0.87 -39.25
CA ASN A 23 52.34 1.99 -39.17
C ASN A 23 51.76 3.41 -39.27
N SER A 24 51.57 4.12 -38.14
CA SER A 24 52.56 4.74 -37.22
C SER A 24 53.03 6.12 -37.71
N ASN A 25 52.75 7.17 -36.94
CA ASN A 25 53.78 8.02 -36.30
C ASN A 25 53.19 9.24 -35.60
N ASP A 26 53.82 9.51 -34.46
CA ASP A 26 53.68 10.62 -33.52
C ASP A 26 54.00 12.02 -34.09
N ALA A 27 53.49 13.05 -33.39
CA ALA A 27 54.15 14.27 -32.90
C ALA A 27 53.11 15.42 -32.83
N VAL A 28 52.58 15.81 -31.66
CA VAL A 28 53.13 16.66 -30.58
C VAL A 28 53.29 18.15 -30.95
N GLU A 29 52.42 18.94 -30.29
CA GLU A 29 52.52 20.31 -29.74
C GLU A 29 52.96 21.51 -30.60
N THR A 30 52.15 22.58 -30.55
CA THR A 30 52.62 23.88 -30.01
C THR A 30 51.45 24.76 -29.54
N GLU A 31 51.51 25.23 -28.29
CA GLU A 31 50.75 26.38 -27.76
C GLU A 31 51.30 27.72 -28.29
N VAL A 32 50.47 28.78 -28.29
CA VAL A 32 50.67 30.05 -27.53
C VAL A 32 49.64 31.10 -27.97
N GLN A 33 49.05 31.74 -26.94
CA GLN A 33 48.11 32.88 -26.95
C GLN A 33 48.66 34.16 -27.59
N SER A 34 47.77 35.04 -28.09
CA SER A 34 47.90 36.50 -27.88
C SER A 34 46.57 37.24 -28.13
N GLU A 35 46.40 38.33 -27.37
CA GLU A 35 45.17 39.09 -27.11
C GLU A 35 44.78 40.12 -28.21
N ALA A 36 43.50 40.54 -28.12
CA ALA A 36 43.04 41.94 -28.07
C ALA A 36 42.11 42.48 -29.20
N SER A 37 40.92 42.88 -28.73
CA SER A 37 40.16 44.09 -29.04
C SER A 37 39.14 44.12 -30.18
N GLY A 38 37.92 44.55 -29.84
CA GLY A 38 37.14 45.46 -30.70
C GLY A 38 35.66 45.16 -30.92
N PHE A 39 34.82 45.58 -29.96
CA PHE A 39 33.48 46.20 -30.13
C PHE A 39 32.56 45.72 -31.27
N ALA A 40 31.48 45.03 -30.89
CA ALA A 40 30.12 45.32 -31.37
C ALA A 40 29.11 44.87 -30.31
N GLU A 41 28.65 45.82 -29.48
CA GLU A 41 27.47 45.67 -28.63
C GLU A 41 26.23 45.50 -29.52
N THR A 42 25.72 44.28 -29.61
CA THR A 42 24.29 44.05 -29.81
C THR A 42 23.69 43.83 -28.43
N LEU A 43 22.91 44.80 -27.97
CA LEU A 43 21.98 44.69 -26.86
C LEU A 43 21.06 43.48 -27.12
N HIS A 44 21.46 42.32 -26.60
CA HIS A 44 20.50 41.29 -26.26
C HIS A 44 19.84 41.78 -24.97
N GLU A 45 18.55 42.08 -25.07
CA GLU A 45 17.69 42.08 -23.90
C GLU A 45 17.88 40.72 -23.23
N ASP A 46 18.52 40.73 -22.05
CA ASP A 46 18.51 39.61 -21.14
C ASP A 46 17.04 39.29 -20.87
N VAL A 47 16.53 38.28 -21.57
CA VAL A 47 15.40 37.50 -21.07
C VAL A 47 15.93 36.86 -19.81
N SER A 48 15.75 37.55 -18.69
CA SER A 48 15.97 37.06 -17.34
C SER A 48 15.38 35.65 -17.29
N GLU A 49 16.24 34.62 -17.36
CA GLU A 49 15.85 33.25 -17.06
C GLU A 49 15.24 33.28 -15.66
N THR A 50 13.91 33.20 -15.62
CA THR A 50 13.17 33.19 -14.36
C THR A 50 13.59 31.93 -13.65
N LYS A 51 14.33 32.09 -12.56
CA LYS A 51 14.78 30.98 -11.72
C LYS A 51 13.55 30.11 -11.38
N PRO A 52 13.65 28.77 -11.48
CA PRO A 52 12.54 27.87 -11.18
C PRO A 52 12.05 28.01 -9.74
N SER A 53 10.81 27.58 -9.49
CA SER A 53 10.21 27.51 -8.15
C SER A 53 11.10 26.71 -7.19
N LEU A 54 10.94 26.91 -5.88
CA LEU A 54 11.65 26.08 -4.92
C LEU A 54 11.24 24.62 -5.04
N ALA A 55 9.94 24.31 -5.24
CA ALA A 55 9.48 22.95 -5.47
C ALA A 55 10.23 22.27 -6.62
N SER A 56 10.27 22.91 -7.79
CA SER A 56 10.99 22.39 -8.95
C SER A 56 12.49 22.17 -8.69
N ARG A 57 13.11 23.02 -7.86
CA ARG A 57 14.54 22.90 -7.50
C ARG A 57 14.82 21.82 -6.45
N LEU A 58 13.82 21.44 -5.66
CA LEU A 58 13.92 20.35 -4.69
C LEU A 58 13.76 18.98 -5.37
N CYS A 59 13.05 18.91 -6.51
CA CYS A 59 12.89 17.67 -7.26
C CYS A 59 14.24 17.06 -7.69
N GLY A 60 14.31 15.73 -7.67
CA GLY A 60 15.49 14.96 -8.02
C GLY A 60 15.69 13.75 -7.12
N LYS A 61 16.79 13.03 -7.40
CA LYS A 61 17.15 11.78 -6.73
C LYS A 61 18.23 12.00 -5.69
N TYR A 62 18.03 11.45 -4.50
CA TYR A 62 18.93 11.63 -3.37
C TYR A 62 19.11 10.36 -2.54
N SER A 63 20.28 10.19 -1.94
CA SER A 63 20.55 9.10 -1.02
C SER A 63 21.31 9.54 0.22
N TYR A 64 21.15 8.80 1.31
CA TYR A 64 21.93 8.91 2.54
C TYR A 64 22.48 7.54 2.90
N HIS A 65 23.80 7.44 3.08
CA HIS A 65 24.44 6.19 3.46
C HIS A 65 24.32 5.98 4.98
N SER A 66 23.52 4.99 5.38
CA SER A 66 23.31 4.60 6.78
C SER A 66 24.34 3.54 7.15
N SER A 67 25.43 3.95 7.80
CA SER A 67 26.46 3.00 8.21
C SER A 67 26.01 2.22 9.47
N GLY A 68 25.28 1.12 9.27
CA GLY A 68 24.94 0.17 10.32
C GLY A 68 26.18 -0.53 10.90
N ASN A 69 26.07 -1.07 12.12
CA ASN A 69 27.16 -1.82 12.78
C ASN A 69 27.49 -3.16 12.10
N ASN A 70 26.63 -3.61 11.18
CA ASN A 70 26.83 -4.80 10.35
C ASN A 70 27.29 -4.33 8.97
N GLN A 71 28.26 -5.03 8.39
CA GLN A 71 29.08 -4.65 7.22
C GLN A 71 28.32 -4.53 5.88
N GLU A 72 27.04 -4.16 5.88
CA GLU A 72 26.21 -3.99 4.69
C GLU A 72 26.10 -2.49 4.36
N ASP A 73 26.32 -2.14 3.09
CA ASP A 73 26.25 -0.76 2.60
C ASP A 73 24.77 -0.36 2.46
N GLU A 74 24.11 -0.01 3.56
CA GLU A 74 22.70 0.40 3.59
C GLU A 74 22.51 1.88 3.24
N TYR A 75 21.45 2.18 2.49
CA TYR A 75 21.09 3.52 2.06
C TYR A 75 19.62 3.82 2.34
N TYR A 76 19.36 5.06 2.71
CA TYR A 76 18.04 5.67 2.59
C TYR A 76 17.98 6.43 1.26
N ILE A 77 16.92 6.22 0.49
CA ILE A 77 16.78 6.81 -0.85
C ILE A 77 15.52 7.65 -0.97
N LEU A 78 15.59 8.67 -1.81
CA LEU A 78 14.52 9.62 -2.11
C LEU A 78 14.48 9.94 -3.60
N ASP A 79 13.30 9.86 -4.21
CA ASP A 79 13.02 10.49 -5.51
C ASP A 79 11.93 11.54 -5.31
N VAL A 80 12.34 12.81 -5.24
CA VAL A 80 11.47 13.95 -4.99
C VAL A 80 10.89 14.45 -6.30
N ILE A 81 9.57 14.56 -6.36
CA ILE A 81 8.81 14.98 -7.52
C ILE A 81 7.80 16.07 -7.14
N SER A 82 7.27 16.77 -8.14
CA SER A 82 6.26 17.79 -7.93
C SER A 82 5.11 17.70 -8.92
N PHE A 83 3.90 18.04 -8.46
CA PHE A 83 2.74 18.27 -9.33
C PHE A 83 2.09 19.62 -8.98
N GLY A 84 2.22 20.59 -9.88
CA GLY A 84 1.75 21.97 -9.65
C GLY A 84 2.32 22.57 -8.37
N ASP A 85 3.65 22.53 -8.20
CA ASP A 85 4.41 22.96 -7.01
C ASP A 85 4.10 22.22 -5.68
N ASN A 86 3.13 21.30 -5.62
CA ASN A 86 2.99 20.37 -4.49
C ASN A 86 4.12 19.34 -4.55
N LEU A 87 4.75 19.05 -3.40
CA LEU A 87 5.94 18.21 -3.28
C LEU A 87 5.60 16.81 -2.75
N TYR A 88 6.14 15.81 -3.43
CA TYR A 88 6.03 14.41 -3.04
C TYR A 88 7.38 13.73 -3.14
N ALA A 89 7.55 12.62 -2.45
CA ALA A 89 8.74 11.79 -2.57
C ALA A 89 8.37 10.31 -2.55
N TYR A 90 9.01 9.54 -3.42
CA TYR A 90 9.20 8.12 -3.21
C TYR A 90 10.36 7.95 -2.25
N ALA A 91 10.19 7.14 -1.21
CA ALA A 91 11.18 6.92 -0.18
C ALA A 91 11.34 5.44 0.10
N GLY A 92 12.53 5.04 0.53
CA GLY A 92 12.78 3.66 0.87
C GLY A 92 14.17 3.38 1.43
N GLU A 93 14.35 2.15 1.87
CA GLU A 93 15.63 1.58 2.27
C GLU A 93 16.17 0.71 1.14
N ALA A 94 17.46 0.85 0.82
CA ALA A 94 18.14 0.15 -0.26
C ALA A 94 19.47 -0.42 0.23
N ILE A 95 19.92 -1.52 -0.38
CA ILE A 95 21.26 -2.08 -0.17
C ILE A 95 22.10 -1.77 -1.40
N GLY A 96 23.26 -1.15 -1.18
CA GLY A 96 24.26 -1.00 -2.22
C GLY A 96 24.86 -2.35 -2.56
N ASP A 97 24.27 -3.08 -3.50
CA ASP A 97 24.97 -4.20 -4.09
C ASP A 97 26.09 -3.60 -4.98
N GLY A 98 27.34 -3.91 -4.67
CA GLY A 98 28.49 -3.36 -5.41
C GLY A 98 28.59 -3.78 -6.89
N SER A 99 27.54 -4.35 -7.48
CA SER A 99 27.52 -4.97 -8.81
C SER A 99 26.55 -4.34 -9.81
N THR A 100 25.43 -3.77 -9.36
CA THR A 100 24.38 -3.21 -10.24
C THR A 100 24.56 -1.72 -10.51
N GLY A 101 25.16 -0.98 -9.57
CA GLY A 101 25.30 0.47 -9.69
C GLY A 101 23.97 1.22 -9.58
N SER A 102 22.88 0.56 -9.19
CA SER A 102 21.59 1.14 -8.81
C SER A 102 21.37 0.98 -7.30
N LEU A 103 20.47 1.77 -6.74
CA LEU A 103 19.92 1.64 -5.39
C LEU A 103 18.43 1.39 -5.53
N GLU A 104 18.05 0.11 -5.48
CA GLU A 104 16.66 -0.35 -5.53
C GLU A 104 16.15 -0.55 -4.10
N ALA A 105 14.96 -0.03 -3.81
CA ALA A 105 14.38 -0.14 -2.49
C ALA A 105 13.89 -1.57 -2.22
N TYR A 106 14.24 -2.12 -1.06
CA TYR A 106 13.63 -3.34 -0.54
C TYR A 106 12.48 -3.06 0.44
N SER A 107 12.41 -1.82 0.95
CA SER A 107 11.29 -1.26 1.71
C SER A 107 10.96 0.10 1.12
N PHE A 108 9.69 0.40 0.84
CA PHE A 108 9.30 1.64 0.19
C PHE A 108 7.94 2.17 0.64
N TRP A 109 7.81 3.50 0.59
CA TRP A 109 6.58 4.23 0.83
C TRP A 109 6.61 5.55 0.05
N ALA A 110 5.54 6.33 0.18
CA ALA A 110 5.46 7.66 -0.39
C ALA A 110 5.23 8.71 0.70
N MET A 111 5.65 9.92 0.39
CA MET A 111 5.54 11.06 1.31
C MET A 111 5.05 12.29 0.58
N GLU A 112 4.26 13.11 1.27
CA GLU A 112 3.92 14.47 0.86
C GLU A 112 4.59 15.46 1.80
N LEU A 113 5.23 16.48 1.24
CA LEU A 113 5.89 17.56 1.98
C LEU A 113 4.99 18.80 1.94
N LEU A 114 4.12 18.94 2.93
CA LEU A 114 3.19 20.06 3.02
C LEU A 114 3.86 21.29 3.61
N PRO A 115 4.02 22.40 2.86
CA PRO A 115 4.63 23.58 3.41
C PRO A 115 3.78 24.21 4.52
N ASP A 116 4.44 24.88 5.47
CA ASP A 116 3.75 25.74 6.45
C ASP A 116 2.98 26.88 5.76
N ASN A 117 3.47 27.31 4.59
CA ASN A 117 2.87 28.32 3.73
C ASN A 117 3.01 27.93 2.25
N ALA A 118 1.89 27.75 1.56
CA ALA A 118 1.84 27.35 0.14
C ALA A 118 2.64 28.28 -0.79
N MET A 119 2.81 29.56 -0.45
CA MET A 119 3.58 30.48 -1.30
C MET A 119 5.08 30.19 -1.28
N ASP A 120 5.59 29.53 -0.23
CA ASP A 120 7.02 29.34 -0.04
C ASP A 120 7.63 28.36 -1.04
N VAL A 121 6.87 27.36 -1.49
CA VAL A 121 7.31 26.39 -2.49
C VAL A 121 7.41 27.01 -3.89
N SER A 122 6.64 28.06 -4.18
CA SER A 122 6.72 28.83 -5.42
C SER A 122 7.85 29.88 -5.41
N ASP A 123 8.49 30.14 -4.27
CA ASP A 123 9.49 31.20 -4.11
C ASP A 123 10.81 30.83 -4.80
N THR A 124 11.27 31.68 -5.71
CA THR A 124 12.48 31.45 -6.49
C THR A 124 13.76 31.84 -5.74
N GLY A 125 13.66 32.64 -4.67
CA GLY A 125 14.78 33.12 -3.86
C GLY A 125 15.06 32.27 -2.62
N LYS A 126 14.07 31.57 -2.08
CA LYS A 126 14.24 30.68 -0.92
C LYS A 126 15.01 29.41 -1.27
N ASN A 127 15.73 28.88 -0.29
CA ASN A 127 16.33 27.54 -0.35
C ASN A 127 15.88 26.66 0.83
N ARG A 128 15.19 27.22 1.82
CA ARG A 128 14.75 26.51 3.02
C ARG A 128 13.27 26.76 3.25
N ILE A 129 12.54 25.70 3.60
CA ILE A 129 11.11 25.73 3.92
C ILE A 129 10.81 24.88 5.14
N GLY A 130 9.85 25.33 5.95
CA GLY A 130 9.20 24.51 6.96
C GLY A 130 8.10 23.69 6.28
N VAL A 131 8.07 22.40 6.57
CA VAL A 131 7.11 21.45 6.01
C VAL A 131 6.58 20.51 7.09
N ASN A 132 5.44 19.92 6.81
CA ASN A 132 4.85 18.84 7.57
C ASN A 132 4.85 17.62 6.66
N LEU A 133 5.52 16.56 7.11
CA LEU A 133 5.61 15.29 6.41
C LEU A 133 4.33 14.50 6.66
N LEU A 134 3.67 14.08 5.58
CA LEU A 134 2.64 13.04 5.63
C LEU A 134 3.11 11.83 4.85
N GLN A 135 2.96 10.64 5.43
CA GLN A 135 3.32 9.38 4.79
C GLN A 135 2.06 8.64 4.29
N PHE A 136 2.21 7.93 3.18
CA PHE A 136 1.16 7.11 2.57
C PHE A 136 1.75 5.97 1.73
N SER A 137 0.94 4.95 1.41
CA SER A 137 1.33 3.87 0.49
C SER A 137 0.15 3.45 -0.36
N VAL A 138 0.31 3.49 -1.69
CA VAL A 138 -0.77 3.03 -2.57
C VAL A 138 -0.98 1.52 -2.44
N MET A 139 0.06 0.72 -2.17
CA MET A 139 -0.11 -0.73 -1.95
C MET A 139 -0.92 -1.04 -0.70
N SER A 140 -0.65 -0.32 0.38
CA SER A 140 -1.18 -0.68 1.70
C SER A 140 -2.53 -0.02 1.99
N ASN A 141 -2.77 1.18 1.45
CA ASN A 141 -3.97 1.94 1.80
C ASN A 141 -4.54 2.83 0.69
N ILE A 142 -4.19 2.56 -0.58
CA ILE A 142 -4.71 3.30 -1.75
C ILE A 142 -4.40 4.81 -1.65
N GLY A 143 -3.27 5.15 -1.02
CA GLY A 143 -2.78 6.53 -0.94
C GLY A 143 -3.40 7.37 0.18
N LYS A 144 -4.10 6.75 1.13
CA LYS A 144 -4.52 7.42 2.36
C LYS A 144 -3.32 7.75 3.25
N TYR A 145 -3.41 8.82 4.03
CA TYR A 145 -2.38 9.09 5.04
C TYR A 145 -2.46 8.07 6.17
N TRP A 146 -1.33 7.77 6.79
CA TRP A 146 -1.29 6.82 7.90
C TRP A 146 -0.60 7.32 9.17
N SER A 147 -0.04 8.53 9.14
CA SER A 147 0.64 9.13 10.29
C SER A 147 0.29 10.60 10.42
N GLU A 148 0.27 11.07 11.67
CA GLU A 148 0.13 12.50 11.95
C GLU A 148 1.26 13.29 11.30
N PRO A 149 1.01 14.53 10.84
CA PRO A 149 2.02 15.36 10.22
C PRO A 149 3.23 15.59 11.14
N ILE A 150 4.42 15.23 10.65
CA ILE A 150 5.69 15.45 11.35
C ILE A 150 6.30 16.75 10.84
N HIS A 151 6.40 17.75 11.70
CA HIS A 151 6.98 19.04 11.32
C HIS A 151 8.51 18.96 11.22
N GLY A 152 9.09 19.64 10.24
CA GLY A 152 10.53 19.78 10.06
C GLY A 152 10.89 20.83 9.03
N TYR A 153 12.18 20.89 8.68
CA TYR A 153 12.71 21.81 7.66
C TYR A 153 13.45 21.05 6.58
N VAL A 154 13.26 21.49 5.34
CA VAL A 154 14.04 21.04 4.18
C VAL A 154 14.83 22.22 3.64
N GLU A 155 16.14 22.04 3.48
CA GLU A 155 17.04 23.02 2.89
C GLU A 155 17.75 22.44 1.66
N LEU A 156 17.57 23.12 0.53
CA LEU A 156 18.32 22.88 -0.70
C LEU A 156 19.74 23.43 -0.55
N THR A 157 20.72 22.52 -0.59
CA THR A 157 22.15 22.83 -0.57
C THR A 157 22.76 22.63 -1.96
N ASP A 158 24.05 22.94 -2.10
CA ASP A 158 24.78 22.67 -3.34
C ASP A 158 24.96 21.16 -3.59
N GLU A 159 24.97 20.35 -2.53
CA GLU A 159 25.25 18.90 -2.57
C GLU A 159 23.97 18.04 -2.61
N GLY A 160 22.87 18.53 -2.04
CA GLY A 160 21.62 17.78 -1.92
C GLY A 160 20.60 18.44 -0.98
N LEU A 161 19.80 17.63 -0.30
CA LEU A 161 18.74 18.09 0.61
C LEU A 161 19.10 17.82 2.06
N LEU A 162 19.16 18.88 2.87
CA LEU A 162 19.32 18.79 4.32
C LEU A 162 17.93 18.78 4.98
N PHE A 163 17.63 17.72 5.72
CA PHE A 163 16.44 17.59 6.54
C PHE A 163 16.79 17.82 8.00
N GLU A 164 16.03 18.68 8.70
CA GLU A 164 16.25 19.01 10.11
C GLU A 164 14.92 19.00 10.89
N GLY A 165 14.95 18.51 12.13
CA GLY A 165 13.84 18.66 13.08
C GLY A 165 12.68 17.68 12.91
N PHE A 166 12.80 16.71 12.00
CA PHE A 166 11.89 15.57 11.95
C PHE A 166 12.15 14.62 13.13
N ASP A 167 11.16 13.79 13.47
CA ASP A 167 11.25 12.72 14.46
C ASP A 167 10.61 11.45 13.87
N ASP A 168 11.20 10.95 12.78
CA ASP A 168 10.63 9.88 11.95
C ASP A 168 11.61 8.69 11.75
N GLY A 169 12.80 8.74 12.35
CA GLY A 169 13.87 7.75 12.17
C GLY A 169 14.54 7.74 10.79
N PHE A 170 13.87 8.25 9.76
CA PHE A 170 14.29 8.20 8.36
C PHE A 170 14.82 9.52 7.81
N LEU A 171 14.06 10.61 7.85
CA LEU A 171 14.54 11.92 7.40
C LEU A 171 15.47 12.54 8.43
N CYS A 172 15.13 12.44 9.71
CA CYS A 172 16.00 12.87 10.80
C CYS A 172 15.54 12.18 12.09
N PRO A 173 16.31 11.24 12.67
CA PRO A 173 16.02 10.72 14.01
C PRO A 173 16.14 11.83 15.06
N SER A 174 15.37 11.74 16.15
CA SER A 174 15.43 12.69 17.27
C SER A 174 16.83 12.95 17.86
N ALA A 175 17.76 12.02 17.66
CA ALA A 175 19.12 12.10 18.15
C ALA A 175 20.07 12.90 17.23
N ASP A 176 19.68 13.14 15.98
CA ASP A 176 20.49 13.82 14.97
C ASP A 176 20.08 15.30 14.86
N GLU A 177 21.05 16.19 14.63
CA GLU A 177 20.77 17.62 14.38
C GLU A 177 20.25 17.87 12.95
N GLY A 178 20.43 16.89 12.05
CA GLY A 178 19.97 16.91 10.66
C GLY A 178 20.61 15.79 9.84
N ARG A 179 20.00 15.48 8.69
CA ARG A 179 20.47 14.47 7.74
C ARG A 179 20.57 15.06 6.34
N LEU A 180 21.75 14.97 5.74
CA LEU A 180 22.00 15.43 4.37
C LEU A 180 21.88 14.26 3.40
N PHE A 181 20.81 14.26 2.61
CA PHE A 181 20.67 13.37 1.47
C PHE A 181 21.40 13.98 0.27
N LEU A 182 22.42 13.30 -0.22
CA LEU A 182 23.25 13.75 -1.35
C LEU A 182 22.55 13.42 -2.66
N LYS A 183 22.73 14.25 -3.69
CA LYS A 183 22.27 13.89 -5.04
C LYS A 183 22.89 12.58 -5.50
N ASP A 184 22.06 11.64 -5.94
CA ASP A 184 22.51 10.30 -6.29
C ASP A 184 21.67 9.69 -7.41
N GLU A 185 22.22 9.68 -8.62
CA GLU A 185 21.57 9.12 -9.83
C GLU A 185 21.44 7.59 -9.80
N ARG A 186 22.03 6.90 -8.80
CA ARG A 186 21.86 5.46 -8.64
C ARG A 186 20.47 5.10 -8.12
N VAL A 187 19.80 6.02 -7.45
CA VAL A 187 18.43 5.82 -6.94
C VAL A 187 17.50 5.47 -8.09
N GLU A 188 16.66 4.47 -7.88
CA GLU A 188 15.67 4.04 -8.87
C GLU A 188 14.72 5.18 -9.30
N ASP A 189 14.15 5.06 -10.50
CA ASP A 189 13.10 5.97 -10.97
C ASP A 189 11.76 5.56 -10.36
N VAL A 190 11.04 6.48 -9.73
CA VAL A 190 9.69 6.19 -9.22
C VAL A 190 8.71 5.81 -10.34
N PHE A 191 8.89 6.40 -11.54
CA PHE A 191 8.02 6.17 -12.70
C PHE A 191 8.76 5.49 -13.85
N VAL A 192 9.08 4.21 -13.68
CA VAL A 192 9.85 3.39 -14.63
C VAL A 192 9.21 3.24 -16.02
N TYR A 193 7.91 3.53 -16.15
CA TYR A 193 7.16 3.37 -17.40
C TYR A 193 7.05 4.64 -18.23
N LEU A 194 7.66 5.75 -17.81
CA LEU A 194 7.74 6.95 -18.65
C LEU A 194 8.47 6.63 -19.96
N ASN A 195 7.89 7.06 -21.07
CA ASN A 195 8.48 6.90 -22.39
C ASN A 195 9.52 8.00 -22.63
N ASP A 196 10.78 7.61 -22.85
CA ASP A 196 11.85 8.49 -23.30
C ASP A 196 11.55 9.06 -24.70
N ASN A 197 10.82 10.20 -24.76
CA ASN A 197 10.69 11.25 -25.79
C ASN A 197 10.83 10.90 -27.30
N SER A 198 10.77 9.64 -27.70
CA SER A 198 11.17 9.14 -29.02
C SER A 198 9.97 8.79 -29.90
N LYS A 199 8.77 8.69 -29.33
CA LYS A 199 7.52 8.45 -30.06
C LYS A 199 6.75 9.76 -30.18
N LYS A 200 6.44 10.16 -31.42
CA LYS A 200 5.60 11.34 -31.70
C LYS A 200 4.18 11.05 -31.21
N SER A 201 3.77 11.72 -30.14
CA SER A 201 2.37 11.73 -29.70
C SER A 201 1.50 12.62 -30.59
N SER A 202 0.19 12.46 -30.47
CA SER A 202 -0.75 13.40 -31.05
C SER A 202 -0.84 14.64 -30.15
N ARG A 203 -0.32 15.77 -30.65
CA ARG A 203 -0.36 17.11 -30.01
C ARG A 203 -1.75 17.61 -29.55
N GLU A 204 -2.82 16.87 -29.82
CA GLU A 204 -4.18 17.26 -29.47
C GLU A 204 -4.51 17.06 -27.98
N PHE A 205 -3.87 16.08 -27.33
CA PHE A 205 -4.03 15.83 -25.88
C PHE A 205 -3.04 16.59 -25.02
N ASP A 206 -1.92 17.03 -25.60
CA ASP A 206 -0.85 17.69 -24.85
C ASP A 206 -1.40 18.81 -23.94
N GLY A 207 -0.91 18.81 -22.71
CA GLY A 207 -1.24 19.73 -21.65
C GLY A 207 -2.10 19.14 -20.54
N LEU A 208 -2.45 20.03 -19.62
CA LEU A 208 -3.14 19.71 -18.37
C LEU A 208 -4.66 19.72 -18.53
N TRP A 209 -5.30 18.75 -17.91
CA TRP A 209 -6.73 18.51 -17.91
C TRP A 209 -7.24 18.38 -16.47
N LYS A 210 -8.30 19.10 -16.12
CA LYS A 210 -8.96 19.04 -14.82
C LYS A 210 -10.32 18.34 -14.94
N GLY A 211 -10.60 17.40 -14.06
CA GLY A 211 -11.89 16.73 -14.01
C GLY A 211 -13.05 17.69 -13.68
N VAL A 212 -14.27 17.28 -13.99
CA VAL A 212 -15.49 18.08 -13.86
C VAL A 212 -16.55 17.28 -13.12
N GLY A 213 -17.22 17.90 -12.15
CA GLY A 213 -18.28 17.25 -11.38
C GLY A 213 -17.69 16.44 -10.25
N GLU A 214 -17.99 15.14 -10.19
CA GLU A 214 -17.50 14.24 -9.14
C GLU A 214 -15.97 14.02 -9.22
N ASP A 215 -15.36 14.30 -10.36
CA ASP A 215 -13.92 14.14 -10.62
C ASP A 215 -13.11 15.44 -10.45
N GLU A 216 -13.64 16.49 -9.83
CA GLU A 216 -12.98 17.81 -9.80
C GLU A 216 -11.61 17.84 -9.09
N SER A 217 -11.32 16.81 -8.30
CA SER A 217 -10.03 16.57 -7.64
C SER A 217 -9.00 15.87 -8.52
N VAL A 218 -9.38 15.42 -9.72
CA VAL A 218 -8.55 14.61 -10.61
C VAL A 218 -7.96 15.48 -11.72
N TRP A 219 -6.68 15.27 -11.99
CA TRP A 219 -5.90 15.94 -12.99
C TRP A 219 -5.20 14.93 -13.88
N ILE A 220 -5.14 15.23 -15.18
CA ILE A 220 -4.37 14.44 -16.13
C ILE A 220 -3.47 15.40 -16.91
N ASP A 221 -2.18 15.14 -16.91
CA ASP A 221 -1.21 15.83 -17.75
C ASP A 221 -0.70 14.88 -18.83
N PHE A 222 -0.91 15.25 -20.09
CA PHE A 222 -0.32 14.55 -21.23
C PHE A 222 0.86 15.38 -21.73
N ASP A 223 2.05 14.78 -21.73
CA ASP A 223 3.28 15.44 -22.17
C ASP A 223 4.06 14.52 -23.11
N GLY A 224 3.95 14.79 -24.41
CA GLY A 224 4.52 13.90 -25.41
C GLY A 224 3.88 12.52 -25.31
N SER A 225 4.69 11.48 -25.12
CA SER A 225 4.22 10.10 -24.93
C SER A 225 4.02 9.69 -23.46
N ASN A 226 4.01 10.67 -22.56
CA ASN A 226 3.88 10.47 -21.12
C ASN A 226 2.53 10.96 -20.62
N VAL A 227 1.99 10.25 -19.63
CA VAL A 227 0.79 10.63 -18.91
C VAL A 227 1.10 10.68 -17.42
N ARG A 228 0.57 11.69 -16.74
CA ARG A 228 0.54 11.81 -15.28
C ARG A 228 -0.90 11.95 -14.85
N ILE A 229 -1.34 11.10 -13.94
CA ILE A 229 -2.67 11.15 -13.34
C ILE A 229 -2.47 11.48 -11.87
N TYR A 230 -3.14 12.53 -11.43
CA TYR A 230 -3.02 13.03 -10.07
C TYR A 230 -4.40 13.27 -9.48
N GLN A 231 -4.63 12.75 -8.28
CA GLN A 231 -5.79 13.06 -7.46
C GLN A 231 -5.32 13.45 -6.07
N LYS A 232 -5.90 14.52 -5.54
CA LYS A 232 -5.70 14.93 -4.15
C LYS A 232 -7.04 15.22 -3.51
N ARG A 233 -7.36 14.47 -2.45
CA ARG A 233 -8.38 14.82 -1.49
C ARG A 233 -7.64 15.36 -0.26
N PRO A 234 -7.63 16.68 -0.04
CA PRO A 234 -6.67 17.32 0.86
C PRO A 234 -6.69 16.79 2.29
N ASP A 235 -7.86 16.34 2.74
CA ASP A 235 -8.10 15.87 4.09
C ASP A 235 -7.88 14.35 4.26
N SER A 236 -7.53 13.59 3.22
CA SER A 236 -7.52 12.11 3.35
C SER A 236 -6.54 11.33 2.48
N GLU A 237 -6.35 11.68 1.20
CA GLU A 237 -5.63 10.79 0.27
C GLU A 237 -4.99 11.52 -0.92
N VAL A 238 -3.92 10.90 -1.43
CA VAL A 238 -3.23 11.27 -2.67
C VAL A 238 -3.07 10.05 -3.54
N VAL A 239 -3.38 10.20 -4.83
CA VAL A 239 -3.01 9.23 -5.85
C VAL A 239 -2.19 9.94 -6.89
N PHE A 240 -0.99 9.41 -7.16
CA PHE A 240 -0.13 9.93 -8.22
C PHE A 240 0.39 8.74 -9.02
N ALA A 241 -0.06 8.63 -10.28
CA ALA A 241 0.43 7.67 -11.24
C ALA A 241 1.12 8.39 -12.40
N ALA A 242 2.17 7.79 -12.95
CA ALA A 242 2.72 8.26 -14.20
C ALA A 242 3.30 7.11 -15.03
N GLY A 243 3.31 7.31 -16.34
CA GLY A 243 3.80 6.31 -17.26
C GLY A 243 3.67 6.72 -18.71
N GLY A 244 3.82 5.72 -19.57
CA GLY A 244 3.74 5.87 -21.01
C GLY A 244 2.32 5.67 -21.50
N TYR A 245 1.90 6.45 -22.49
CA TYR A 245 0.64 6.22 -23.18
C TYR A 245 0.79 6.19 -24.69
N GLU A 246 -0.11 5.45 -25.34
CA GLU A 246 -0.28 5.42 -26.78
C GLU A 246 -1.75 5.65 -27.13
N ILE A 247 -1.97 6.20 -28.33
CA ILE A 247 -3.31 6.43 -28.86
C ILE A 247 -3.47 5.64 -30.15
N SER A 248 -4.43 4.73 -30.16
CA SER A 248 -4.73 3.89 -31.31
C SER A 248 -6.24 3.68 -31.44
N ASN A 249 -6.78 3.80 -32.66
CA ASN A 249 -8.18 3.48 -32.98
C ASN A 249 -9.26 4.14 -32.07
N GLY A 250 -9.03 5.38 -31.61
CA GLY A 250 -9.96 6.09 -30.71
C GLY A 250 -9.91 5.63 -29.25
N LYS A 251 -8.81 4.97 -28.86
CA LYS A 251 -8.50 4.56 -27.49
C LYS A 251 -7.18 5.18 -27.02
N ILE A 252 -7.10 5.38 -25.72
CA ILE A 252 -5.88 5.66 -24.95
C ILE A 252 -5.50 4.34 -24.27
N GLU A 253 -4.26 3.94 -24.40
CA GLU A 253 -3.68 2.75 -23.78
C GLU A 253 -2.45 3.19 -23.00
N CYS A 254 -2.40 2.89 -21.70
CA CYS A 254 -1.35 3.34 -20.80
C CYS A 254 -0.72 2.17 -20.05
N VAL A 255 0.58 2.27 -19.80
CA VAL A 255 1.31 1.46 -18.82
C VAL A 255 1.98 2.43 -17.85
N MET A 256 1.69 2.31 -16.56
CA MET A 256 2.11 3.25 -15.53
C MET A 256 2.52 2.58 -14.23
N SER A 257 3.20 3.31 -13.35
CA SER A 257 3.38 2.96 -11.94
C SER A 257 2.77 4.04 -11.07
N PHE A 258 2.45 3.69 -9.82
CA PHE A 258 1.97 4.62 -8.81
C PHE A 258 3.11 4.98 -7.85
N LEU A 259 3.10 6.23 -7.41
CA LEU A 259 3.94 6.69 -6.31
C LEU A 259 3.61 5.87 -5.06
N GLY A 260 4.59 5.15 -4.52
CA GLY A 260 4.40 4.28 -3.36
C GLY A 260 3.80 2.90 -3.67
N TYR A 261 3.91 2.43 -4.92
CA TYR A 261 3.46 1.10 -5.38
C TYR A 261 4.59 0.27 -6.05
N GLY A 262 5.85 0.60 -5.74
CA GLY A 262 7.01 -0.05 -6.36
C GLY A 262 7.01 0.04 -7.90
N THR A 263 7.61 -0.97 -8.55
CA THR A 263 7.80 -1.00 -10.01
C THR A 263 6.79 -1.87 -10.75
N GLU A 264 5.68 -2.29 -10.11
CA GLU A 264 4.68 -3.13 -10.74
C GLU A 264 3.93 -2.37 -11.87
N PRO A 265 3.81 -2.95 -13.09
CA PRO A 265 3.14 -2.31 -14.20
C PRO A 265 1.63 -2.30 -13.99
N TYR A 266 1.04 -1.14 -14.17
CA TYR A 266 -0.39 -0.96 -14.21
C TYR A 266 -0.88 -0.64 -15.63
N GLU A 267 -1.72 -1.51 -16.18
CA GLU A 267 -2.28 -1.35 -17.52
C GLU A 267 -3.68 -0.73 -17.47
N TRP A 268 -3.88 0.39 -18.17
CA TRP A 268 -5.17 1.06 -18.24
C TRP A 268 -5.54 1.42 -19.67
N SER A 269 -6.80 1.23 -20.05
CA SER A 269 -7.31 1.62 -21.36
C SER A 269 -8.67 2.31 -21.30
N ALA A 270 -8.85 3.33 -22.14
CA ALA A 270 -10.10 4.06 -22.24
C ALA A 270 -10.42 4.48 -23.67
N ARG A 271 -11.70 4.45 -24.02
CA ARG A 271 -12.21 5.21 -25.16
C ARG A 271 -12.25 6.68 -24.81
N TYR A 272 -11.96 7.53 -25.78
CA TYR A 272 -12.04 8.96 -25.58
C TYR A 272 -12.93 9.65 -26.62
N LYS A 273 -13.42 10.82 -26.23
CA LYS A 273 -14.03 11.81 -27.12
C LYS A 273 -13.46 13.17 -26.80
N TYR A 274 -12.91 13.82 -27.82
CA TYR A 274 -12.31 15.15 -27.71
C TYR A 274 -13.15 16.17 -28.50
N GLU A 275 -13.57 17.25 -27.84
CA GLU A 275 -14.35 18.34 -28.44
C GLU A 275 -13.89 19.70 -27.91
N GLY A 276 -12.90 20.31 -28.58
CA GLY A 276 -12.35 21.61 -28.16
C GLY A 276 -11.57 21.47 -26.85
N ASP A 277 -11.96 22.21 -25.81
CA ASP A 277 -11.33 22.13 -24.49
C ASP A 277 -11.99 21.10 -23.57
N LYS A 278 -12.72 20.14 -24.14
CA LYS A 278 -13.39 19.07 -23.41
C LYS A 278 -12.88 17.71 -23.84
N LEU A 279 -12.43 16.92 -22.87
CA LEU A 279 -12.07 15.52 -23.01
C LEU A 279 -13.09 14.68 -22.23
N SER A 280 -13.60 13.62 -22.83
CA SER A 280 -14.45 12.64 -22.15
C SER A 280 -13.84 11.27 -22.34
N ILE A 281 -13.61 10.55 -21.25
CA ILE A 281 -13.04 9.22 -21.27
C ILE A 281 -14.07 8.21 -20.74
N VAL A 282 -14.02 6.99 -21.26
CA VAL A 282 -14.82 5.85 -20.81
C VAL A 282 -13.88 4.67 -20.69
N SER A 283 -13.63 4.22 -19.47
CA SER A 283 -12.76 3.09 -19.16
C SER A 283 -13.31 1.82 -19.82
N GLU A 284 -12.45 1.00 -20.43
CA GLU A 284 -12.88 -0.20 -21.15
C GLU A 284 -12.32 -1.51 -20.57
N TYR A 285 -11.09 -1.49 -20.07
CA TYR A 285 -10.35 -2.67 -19.64
C TYR A 285 -9.07 -2.25 -18.92
N GLY A 286 -8.74 -2.92 -17.81
CA GLY A 286 -7.55 -2.69 -16.98
C GLY A 286 -7.87 -2.95 -15.52
N ASP A 287 -6.84 -3.03 -14.67
CA ASP A 287 -7.04 -2.82 -13.25
C ASP A 287 -7.75 -1.47 -13.07
N GLU A 288 -8.74 -1.37 -12.19
CA GLU A 288 -9.53 -0.15 -12.04
C GLU A 288 -8.68 0.96 -11.41
N ILE A 289 -8.25 1.96 -12.21
CA ILE A 289 -7.75 3.23 -11.65
C ILE A 289 -8.95 3.86 -10.96
N SER A 290 -9.11 3.57 -9.66
CA SER A 290 -10.25 3.97 -8.85
C SER A 290 -10.55 5.47 -8.96
N VAL A 291 -9.53 6.28 -9.25
CA VAL A 291 -9.65 7.73 -9.39
C VAL A 291 -10.25 8.22 -10.72
N LEU A 292 -10.28 7.42 -11.79
CA LEU A 292 -10.84 7.83 -13.09
C LEU A 292 -12.27 7.33 -13.34
N GLY A 293 -12.77 6.43 -12.48
CA GLY A 293 -14.10 5.83 -12.59
C GLY A 293 -14.40 5.17 -13.95
N ASP A 294 -15.66 4.77 -14.16
CA ASP A 294 -16.12 4.23 -15.43
C ASP A 294 -16.14 5.27 -16.55
N LYS A 295 -16.40 6.53 -16.18
CA LYS A 295 -16.57 7.64 -17.09
C LYS A 295 -16.23 8.95 -16.41
N ALA A 296 -15.19 9.60 -16.91
CA ALA A 296 -14.78 10.90 -16.45
C ALA A 296 -14.80 11.95 -17.57
N VAL A 297 -14.99 13.20 -17.18
CA VAL A 297 -15.03 14.35 -18.09
C VAL A 297 -14.06 15.40 -17.60
N PHE A 298 -13.18 15.85 -18.49
CA PHE A 298 -12.15 16.83 -18.19
C PHE A 298 -12.29 18.07 -19.06
N THR A 299 -11.80 19.19 -18.53
CA THR A 299 -11.60 20.44 -19.25
C THR A 299 -10.15 20.88 -19.20
N ARG A 300 -9.70 21.57 -20.24
CA ARG A 300 -8.33 22.09 -20.31
C ARG A 300 -8.04 23.04 -19.15
N ALA A 301 -6.86 22.91 -18.55
CA ALA A 301 -6.38 23.72 -17.45
C ALA A 301 -4.93 24.16 -17.68
N SER A 302 -4.43 25.01 -16.79
CA SER A 302 -3.04 25.46 -16.72
C SER A 302 -2.42 25.09 -15.38
N GLU A 303 -1.09 25.03 -15.29
CA GLU A 303 -0.40 24.67 -14.04
C GLU A 303 -0.81 25.58 -12.86
N GLY A 304 -1.05 26.87 -13.12
CA GLY A 304 -1.51 27.82 -12.10
C GLY A 304 -2.94 27.58 -11.59
N ASP A 305 -3.71 26.68 -12.23
CA ASP A 305 -5.02 26.25 -11.74
C ASP A 305 -4.90 25.11 -10.70
N ILE A 306 -3.73 24.47 -10.58
CA ILE A 306 -3.50 23.41 -9.59
C ILE A 306 -3.39 24.08 -8.21
N PRO A 307 -4.24 23.71 -7.25
CA PRO A 307 -4.13 24.23 -5.89
C PRO A 307 -2.85 23.72 -5.24
N VAL A 308 -2.08 24.62 -4.63
CA VAL A 308 -0.97 24.28 -3.74
C VAL A 308 -1.50 24.27 -2.31
N TYR A 309 -1.35 23.15 -1.61
CA TYR A 309 -1.86 22.99 -0.26
C TYR A 309 -0.76 23.28 0.77
N SER A 310 -1.13 23.95 1.86
CA SER A 310 -0.34 24.02 3.09
C SER A 310 -0.97 23.15 4.18
N VAL A 311 -0.23 22.91 5.27
CA VAL A 311 -0.77 22.21 6.45
C VAL A 311 -2.03 22.88 7.03
N ASN A 312 -2.18 24.20 6.81
CA ASN A 312 -3.34 24.95 7.31
C ASN A 312 -4.58 24.80 6.42
N ASP A 313 -4.43 24.31 5.19
CA ASP A 313 -5.52 24.12 4.24
C ASP A 313 -6.21 22.77 4.40
N ILE A 314 -5.62 21.86 5.17
CA ILE A 314 -6.09 20.50 5.36
C ILE A 314 -6.63 20.30 6.77
N LYS A 315 -7.63 19.44 6.88
CA LYS A 315 -8.23 19.02 8.15
C LYS A 315 -7.98 17.53 8.32
N LEU A 316 -6.79 17.22 8.80
CA LEU A 316 -6.48 15.88 9.24
C LEU A 316 -7.03 15.71 10.65
N ASP A 317 -7.97 14.78 10.81
CA ASP A 317 -8.40 14.30 12.11
C ASP A 317 -8.06 12.81 12.24
N GLU A 318 -8.34 12.22 13.41
CA GLU A 318 -8.05 10.81 13.66
C GLU A 318 -8.68 9.83 12.64
N SER A 319 -9.70 10.26 11.88
CA SER A 319 -10.32 9.46 10.80
C SER A 319 -9.68 9.68 9.42
N ALA A 320 -8.85 10.72 9.27
CA ALA A 320 -8.06 11.01 8.08
C ALA A 320 -6.83 10.10 7.96
N PHE A 321 -6.38 9.57 9.10
CA PHE A 321 -5.27 8.62 9.15
C PHE A 321 -5.83 7.21 9.19
N VAL A 322 -5.27 6.33 8.37
CA VAL A 322 -5.27 4.91 8.69
C VAL A 322 -4.43 4.79 9.96
N LYS A 323 -5.07 4.58 11.12
CA LYS A 323 -4.34 4.33 12.36
C LYS A 323 -3.64 2.98 12.20
N TYR A 324 -2.38 3.01 11.82
CA TYR A 324 -1.46 1.94 12.21
C TYR A 324 -1.21 2.20 13.70
N GLU A 325 -2.07 1.65 14.56
CA GLU A 325 -1.69 1.47 15.96
C GLU A 325 -0.45 0.56 15.91
N ASP A 326 0.72 1.15 16.21
CA ASP A 326 2.04 0.56 16.42
C ASP A 326 2.29 -0.82 15.75
N GLU A 327 3.32 -0.91 14.91
CA GLU A 327 3.83 -2.14 14.27
C GLU A 327 4.23 -3.30 15.23
N ASP A 328 3.90 -3.21 16.53
CA ASP A 328 3.97 -4.27 17.55
C ASP A 328 2.56 -4.82 17.92
N SER A 329 1.52 -4.36 17.24
CA SER A 329 0.19 -4.95 17.28
C SER A 329 -0.33 -5.08 15.87
N GLY A 330 -0.11 -6.25 15.28
CA GLY A 330 -0.67 -6.54 13.96
C GLY A 330 -2.19 -6.41 13.97
N ASP A 331 -2.70 -5.23 13.62
CA ASP A 331 -4.11 -5.06 13.34
C ASP A 331 -4.31 -5.23 11.84
N ILE A 332 -5.14 -6.21 11.54
CA ILE A 332 -5.42 -6.72 10.21
C ILE A 332 -6.32 -5.69 9.53
N GLY A 333 -5.89 -5.12 8.41
CA GLY A 333 -6.66 -4.17 7.58
C GLY A 333 -8.00 -4.69 7.00
N GLY A 334 -8.56 -5.77 7.57
CA GLY A 334 -9.89 -6.31 7.32
C GLY A 334 -10.71 -6.58 8.59
N LEU A 335 -10.23 -6.17 9.78
CA LEU A 335 -10.84 -6.43 11.09
C LEU A 335 -11.42 -5.16 11.75
N GLU A 336 -11.54 -4.05 11.01
CA GLU A 336 -12.15 -2.82 11.50
C GLU A 336 -13.64 -3.00 11.85
N THR A 337 -13.92 -3.15 13.14
CA THR A 337 -15.23 -3.03 13.82
C THR A 337 -16.34 -3.97 13.35
N LEU A 338 -17.21 -4.38 14.28
CA LEU A 338 -18.40 -5.17 13.99
C LEU A 338 -19.16 -4.62 12.76
N SER A 339 -19.07 -5.33 11.63
CA SER A 339 -19.73 -4.95 10.39
C SER A 339 -21.21 -4.66 10.65
N GLU A 340 -21.74 -3.57 10.06
CA GLU A 340 -23.17 -3.25 10.09
C GLU A 340 -24.06 -4.36 9.51
N GLY A 341 -23.44 -5.35 8.86
CA GLY A 341 -24.09 -6.46 8.20
C GLY A 341 -24.32 -6.17 6.73
N PHE A 342 -24.74 -7.21 6.03
CA PHE A 342 -25.02 -7.15 4.60
C PHE A 342 -26.25 -7.99 4.27
N PHE A 343 -26.85 -7.73 3.11
CA PHE A 343 -27.81 -8.63 2.49
C PHE A 343 -27.07 -9.72 1.73
N GLY A 344 -27.39 -10.97 2.02
CA GLY A 344 -26.96 -12.11 1.22
C GLY A 344 -28.14 -12.72 0.45
N ALA A 345 -27.83 -13.32 -0.71
CA ALA A 345 -28.75 -14.21 -1.42
C ALA A 345 -28.40 -15.66 -1.02
N TRP A 346 -28.99 -16.09 0.09
CA TRP A 346 -28.66 -17.34 0.79
C TRP A 346 -29.28 -18.55 0.10
N THR A 347 -28.50 -19.62 -0.04
CA THR A 347 -28.89 -20.82 -0.79
C THR A 347 -28.91 -22.08 0.08
N VAL A 348 -27.82 -22.33 0.81
CA VAL A 348 -27.58 -23.56 1.59
C VAL A 348 -27.14 -23.20 3.00
N SER A 349 -27.48 -24.04 3.97
CA SER A 349 -26.90 -24.01 5.31
C SER A 349 -26.53 -25.43 5.73
N SER A 350 -25.27 -25.67 6.10
CA SER A 350 -24.77 -26.97 6.53
C SER A 350 -24.22 -26.92 7.96
N LYS A 351 -24.27 -28.05 8.68
CA LYS A 351 -23.52 -28.20 9.95
C LYS A 351 -22.09 -28.67 9.73
N ASP A 352 -21.77 -29.09 8.50
CA ASP A 352 -20.43 -29.47 8.07
C ASP A 352 -19.87 -28.35 7.18
N TYR A 353 -18.66 -27.88 7.52
CA TYR A 353 -18.00 -26.78 6.81
C TYR A 353 -17.65 -27.16 5.37
N ASN A 354 -17.13 -28.37 5.15
CA ASN A 354 -16.71 -28.83 3.82
C ASN A 354 -17.92 -28.97 2.89
N ASP A 355 -19.05 -29.47 3.39
CA ASP A 355 -20.31 -29.53 2.62
C ASP A 355 -20.78 -28.12 2.18
N ALA A 356 -20.59 -27.10 3.03
CA ALA A 356 -20.92 -25.72 2.69
C ALA A 356 -19.95 -25.14 1.65
N VAL A 357 -18.65 -25.40 1.80
CA VAL A 357 -17.61 -24.99 0.83
C VAL A 357 -17.84 -25.63 -0.52
N ASP A 358 -18.13 -26.94 -0.58
CA ASP A 358 -18.43 -27.64 -1.84
C ASP A 358 -19.68 -27.06 -2.52
N SER A 359 -20.68 -26.65 -1.73
CA SER A 359 -21.87 -25.96 -2.23
C SER A 359 -21.55 -24.56 -2.76
N ALA A 360 -20.64 -23.83 -2.10
CA ALA A 360 -20.20 -22.51 -2.54
C ALA A 360 -19.38 -22.59 -3.84
N ARG A 361 -18.44 -23.55 -3.95
CA ARG A 361 -17.68 -23.84 -5.17
C ARG A 361 -18.59 -24.13 -6.37
N ALA A 362 -19.63 -24.94 -6.17
CA ALA A 362 -20.60 -25.24 -7.22
C ALA A 362 -21.33 -23.98 -7.71
N LEU A 363 -21.63 -23.01 -6.84
CA LEU A 363 -22.20 -21.72 -7.22
C LEU A 363 -21.18 -20.84 -7.97
N CYS A 364 -19.91 -20.86 -7.56
CA CYS A 364 -18.83 -20.17 -8.28
C CYS A 364 -18.65 -20.71 -9.70
N ASP A 365 -18.66 -22.03 -9.89
CA ASP A 365 -18.62 -22.68 -11.21
C ASP A 365 -19.80 -22.27 -12.12
N GLU A 366 -20.92 -21.87 -11.51
CA GLU A 366 -22.10 -21.36 -12.23
C GLU A 366 -22.06 -19.86 -12.51
N GLY A 367 -21.03 -19.16 -12.04
CA GLY A 367 -20.74 -17.74 -12.26
C GLY A 367 -21.20 -16.79 -11.15
N PHE A 368 -21.48 -17.29 -9.94
CA PHE A 368 -21.85 -16.47 -8.79
C PHE A 368 -20.64 -16.19 -7.88
N ASP A 369 -20.56 -15.00 -7.27
CA ASP A 369 -19.60 -14.71 -6.18
C ASP A 369 -20.07 -15.38 -4.89
N ALA A 370 -19.80 -16.67 -4.72
CA ALA A 370 -20.29 -17.43 -3.57
C ALA A 370 -19.31 -17.43 -2.39
N ARG A 371 -19.86 -17.34 -1.17
CA ARG A 371 -19.10 -17.27 0.09
C ARG A 371 -19.76 -18.09 1.20
N VAL A 372 -18.96 -18.52 2.17
CA VAL A 372 -19.42 -19.23 3.37
C VAL A 372 -19.23 -18.34 4.60
N TYR A 373 -20.30 -18.21 5.41
CA TYR A 373 -20.30 -17.46 6.66
C TYR A 373 -20.80 -18.32 7.83
N TYR A 374 -20.17 -18.19 9.00
CA TYR A 374 -20.58 -18.89 10.20
C TYR A 374 -21.70 -18.15 10.93
N SER A 375 -22.89 -18.77 11.02
CA SER A 375 -24.09 -18.11 11.55
C SER A 375 -23.98 -17.55 12.97
N PRO A 376 -23.23 -18.16 13.91
CA PRO A 376 -23.08 -17.62 15.26
C PRO A 376 -22.33 -16.29 15.32
N GLU A 377 -21.62 -15.88 14.28
CA GLU A 377 -20.96 -14.57 14.25
C GLU A 377 -21.93 -13.42 13.97
N TRP A 378 -23.17 -13.72 13.57
CA TRP A 378 -24.11 -12.72 13.07
C TRP A 378 -25.41 -12.73 13.87
N GLU A 379 -25.97 -11.56 14.17
CA GLU A 379 -27.19 -11.43 14.99
C GLU A 379 -28.43 -12.09 14.39
N ASN A 380 -28.55 -12.05 13.07
CA ASN A 380 -29.77 -12.39 12.37
C ASN A 380 -29.57 -13.49 11.32
N LEU A 381 -28.43 -14.17 11.24
CA LEU A 381 -28.22 -15.17 10.19
C LEU A 381 -28.96 -16.48 10.48
N ASN A 382 -28.67 -17.14 11.61
CA ASN A 382 -29.39 -18.34 12.06
C ASN A 382 -29.37 -18.47 13.60
N LYS A 383 -30.39 -19.11 14.18
CA LYS A 383 -30.48 -19.36 15.63
C LYS A 383 -29.62 -20.53 16.10
N GLU A 384 -29.43 -21.51 15.22
CA GLU A 384 -28.52 -22.64 15.44
C GLU A 384 -27.22 -22.38 14.68
N PRO A 385 -26.08 -22.97 15.11
CA PRO A 385 -24.81 -22.88 14.41
C PRO A 385 -24.87 -23.62 13.08
N TYR A 386 -24.58 -22.91 12.00
CA TYR A 386 -24.56 -23.38 10.62
C TYR A 386 -23.50 -22.60 9.83
N TYR A 387 -22.90 -23.25 8.85
CA TYR A 387 -22.15 -22.63 7.76
C TYR A 387 -23.15 -22.28 6.65
N CYS A 388 -23.37 -20.99 6.44
CA CYS A 388 -24.36 -20.44 5.53
C CYS A 388 -23.70 -19.99 4.22
N VAL A 389 -24.21 -20.48 3.10
CA VAL A 389 -23.73 -20.16 1.75
C VAL A 389 -24.56 -19.04 1.15
N THR A 390 -23.91 -17.98 0.72
CA THR A 390 -24.53 -16.87 -0.03
C THR A 390 -23.97 -16.82 -1.45
N ALA A 391 -24.79 -16.36 -2.41
CA ALA A 391 -24.35 -15.92 -3.72
C ALA A 391 -24.33 -14.38 -3.75
N GLY A 392 -23.19 -13.82 -3.37
CA GLY A 392 -22.92 -12.39 -3.28
C GLY A 392 -23.21 -11.81 -1.90
N THR A 393 -22.61 -10.65 -1.65
CA THR A 393 -22.85 -9.80 -0.49
C THR A 393 -23.22 -8.42 -0.98
N PHE A 394 -24.26 -7.82 -0.40
CA PHE A 394 -24.87 -6.61 -0.95
C PHE A 394 -25.22 -5.63 0.17
N MET A 395 -24.93 -4.34 -0.05
CA MET A 395 -25.32 -3.29 0.88
C MET A 395 -26.82 -2.99 0.80
N HIS A 396 -27.45 -3.27 -0.34
CA HIS A 396 -28.85 -2.97 -0.57
C HIS A 396 -29.67 -4.21 -0.92
N LYS A 397 -30.84 -4.33 -0.27
CA LYS A 397 -31.76 -5.46 -0.48
C LYS A 397 -32.14 -5.67 -1.95
N ASN A 398 -32.28 -4.59 -2.74
CA ASN A 398 -32.66 -4.69 -4.15
C ASN A 398 -31.59 -5.39 -5.00
N GLU A 399 -30.31 -5.22 -4.67
CA GLU A 399 -29.21 -5.90 -5.36
C GLU A 399 -29.22 -7.39 -5.04
N ALA A 400 -29.44 -7.74 -3.77
CA ALA A 400 -29.62 -9.12 -3.34
C ALA A 400 -30.87 -9.77 -3.97
N ASP A 401 -31.97 -9.02 -4.13
CA ASP A 401 -33.18 -9.52 -4.80
C ASP A 401 -32.91 -9.81 -6.30
N ASN A 402 -32.06 -9.03 -6.98
CA ASN A 402 -31.64 -9.32 -8.36
C ASN A 402 -30.81 -10.62 -8.43
N ALA A 403 -29.87 -10.81 -7.51
CA ALA A 403 -29.08 -12.04 -7.43
C ALA A 403 -29.97 -13.27 -7.13
N LEU A 404 -30.98 -13.10 -6.28
CA LEU A 404 -31.98 -14.12 -5.99
C LEU A 404 -32.78 -14.54 -7.24
N ASP A 405 -33.14 -13.60 -8.10
CA ASP A 405 -33.84 -13.92 -9.35
C ASP A 405 -32.96 -14.78 -10.27
N SER A 406 -31.68 -14.43 -10.42
CA SER A 406 -30.71 -15.23 -11.16
C SER A 406 -30.52 -16.64 -10.56
N LEU A 407 -30.44 -16.77 -9.24
CA LEU A 407 -30.38 -18.06 -8.55
C LEU A 407 -31.62 -18.93 -8.83
N LYS A 408 -32.81 -18.33 -8.80
CA LYS A 408 -34.06 -19.06 -9.07
C LYS A 408 -34.14 -19.54 -10.52
N GLU A 409 -33.66 -18.74 -11.47
CA GLU A 409 -33.57 -19.15 -12.89
C GLU A 409 -32.63 -20.35 -13.08
N LYS A 410 -31.58 -20.46 -12.27
CA LYS A 410 -30.64 -21.58 -12.24
C LYS A 410 -31.17 -22.82 -11.50
N GLY A 411 -32.32 -22.73 -10.84
CA GLY A 411 -32.99 -23.85 -10.18
C GLY A 411 -32.89 -23.85 -8.65
N TYR A 412 -32.26 -22.85 -8.05
CA TYR A 412 -32.16 -22.68 -6.59
C TYR A 412 -33.45 -22.10 -6.01
N SER A 413 -34.56 -22.83 -6.17
CA SER A 413 -35.91 -22.36 -5.78
C SER A 413 -36.10 -22.09 -4.29
N GLY A 414 -35.25 -22.66 -3.44
CA GLY A 414 -35.22 -22.45 -1.98
C GLY A 414 -34.38 -21.25 -1.53
N ALA A 415 -33.70 -20.56 -2.45
CA ALA A 415 -32.89 -19.40 -2.11
C ALA A 415 -33.76 -18.23 -1.60
N TYR A 416 -33.17 -17.40 -0.74
CA TYR A 416 -33.86 -16.25 -0.16
C TYR A 416 -32.89 -15.12 0.17
N VAL A 417 -33.41 -13.89 0.18
CA VAL A 417 -32.65 -12.71 0.63
C VAL A 417 -32.84 -12.51 2.12
N LYS A 418 -31.75 -12.27 2.84
CA LYS A 418 -31.77 -11.94 4.27
C LYS A 418 -30.57 -11.09 4.65
N HIS A 419 -30.80 -10.13 5.54
CA HIS A 419 -29.75 -9.33 6.17
C HIS A 419 -29.11 -10.11 7.32
N THR A 420 -27.77 -10.12 7.40
CA THR A 420 -27.02 -10.83 8.46
C THR A 420 -27.26 -10.24 9.84
N GLY A 421 -27.55 -8.94 9.93
CA GLY A 421 -27.54 -8.18 11.19
C GLY A 421 -26.11 -7.77 11.53
N TYR A 422 -25.90 -7.12 12.68
CA TYR A 422 -24.54 -6.78 13.10
C TYR A 422 -23.71 -8.05 13.27
N ARG A 423 -22.43 -7.98 12.90
CA ARG A 423 -21.47 -8.99 13.36
C ARG A 423 -21.37 -8.86 14.88
N LYS A 424 -21.27 -9.97 15.60
CA LYS A 424 -21.16 -10.00 17.07
C LYS A 424 -19.71 -10.13 17.52
N TYR A 425 -18.93 -10.90 16.77
CA TYR A 425 -17.51 -11.16 16.92
C TYR A 425 -17.04 -11.91 15.66
N MET A 426 -15.74 -12.05 15.47
CA MET A 426 -15.15 -12.97 14.51
C MET A 426 -14.53 -14.14 15.28
N THR A 427 -14.83 -15.37 14.88
CA THR A 427 -14.17 -16.54 15.45
C THR A 427 -12.83 -16.74 14.76
N VAL A 428 -11.77 -16.87 15.56
CA VAL A 428 -10.40 -17.07 15.10
C VAL A 428 -9.70 -18.11 15.96
N ASP A 429 -8.72 -18.78 15.37
CA ASP A 429 -7.78 -19.63 16.07
C ASP A 429 -6.44 -18.90 16.17
N TYR A 430 -5.92 -18.67 17.37
CA TYR A 430 -4.55 -18.18 17.54
C TYR A 430 -3.66 -19.26 18.14
N SER A 431 -2.39 -19.30 17.72
CA SER A 431 -1.43 -20.31 18.17
C SER A 431 -0.31 -19.71 19.00
N VAL A 432 -0.01 -20.32 20.15
CA VAL A 432 1.11 -19.93 21.01
C VAL A 432 2.03 -21.13 21.25
N MET A 433 3.31 -20.98 20.94
CA MET A 433 4.31 -22.03 21.08
C MET A 433 5.36 -21.64 22.13
N GLY A 434 5.42 -22.40 23.23
CA GLY A 434 6.44 -22.18 24.26
C GLY A 434 6.09 -21.12 25.30
N GLY A 435 4.86 -20.60 25.27
CA GLY A 435 4.37 -19.52 26.12
C GLY A 435 4.21 -18.21 25.34
N PRO A 436 3.27 -17.34 25.73
CA PRO A 436 3.00 -16.10 25.03
C PRO A 436 4.06 -15.04 25.33
N ASP A 437 4.48 -14.27 24.33
CA ASP A 437 5.01 -12.94 24.59
C ASP A 437 3.82 -12.07 25.01
N ALA A 438 3.86 -11.55 26.24
CA ALA A 438 2.72 -10.81 26.77
C ALA A 438 3.13 -9.71 27.73
N THR A 439 2.38 -8.61 27.68
CA THR A 439 2.43 -7.55 28.70
C THR A 439 1.25 -7.73 29.65
N VAL A 440 1.55 -7.97 30.92
CA VAL A 440 0.56 -8.22 31.97
C VAL A 440 0.45 -7.03 32.91
N THR A 441 -0.75 -6.49 33.07
CA THR A 441 -1.08 -5.43 34.05
C THR A 441 -2.14 -5.91 35.04
N ASP A 442 -2.56 -5.03 35.94
CA ASP A 442 -3.61 -5.36 36.92
C ASP A 442 -4.97 -5.61 36.25
N ASP A 443 -5.26 -4.85 35.20
CA ASP A 443 -6.55 -4.74 34.51
C ASP A 443 -6.62 -5.46 33.17
N ARG A 444 -5.50 -5.82 32.55
CA ARG A 444 -5.47 -6.50 31.26
C ARG A 444 -4.21 -7.31 31.01
N VAL A 445 -4.28 -8.15 29.98
CA VAL A 445 -3.14 -8.84 29.36
C VAL A 445 -3.16 -8.52 27.87
N VAL A 446 -2.00 -8.17 27.32
CA VAL A 446 -1.81 -8.04 25.87
C VAL A 446 -0.86 -9.15 25.43
N ILE A 447 -1.36 -10.09 24.62
CA ILE A 447 -0.56 -11.15 23.99
C ILE A 447 -0.04 -10.59 22.67
N LYS A 448 1.26 -10.58 22.44
CA LYS A 448 1.87 -9.94 21.28
C LYS A 448 2.02 -10.89 20.10
N ASP A 449 1.78 -10.36 18.91
CA ASP A 449 2.14 -10.94 17.61
C ASP A 449 1.78 -12.43 17.45
N VAL A 450 0.57 -12.81 17.87
CA VAL A 450 0.14 -14.21 17.76
C VAL A 450 -0.33 -14.53 16.36
N PRO A 451 0.16 -15.62 15.74
CA PRO A 451 -0.33 -16.08 14.46
C PRO A 451 -1.79 -16.52 14.59
N MET A 452 -2.61 -16.06 13.66
CA MET A 452 -4.06 -16.23 13.66
C MET A 452 -4.54 -16.89 12.36
N ALA A 453 -5.56 -17.74 12.48
CA ALA A 453 -6.30 -18.32 11.38
C ALA A 453 -7.80 -18.03 11.53
N ILE A 454 -8.51 -17.89 10.41
CA ILE A 454 -9.97 -17.71 10.37
C ILE A 454 -10.59 -19.06 9.94
N PRO A 455 -11.08 -19.89 10.87
CA PRO A 455 -11.40 -21.28 10.57
C PRO A 455 -12.68 -21.48 9.74
N TYR A 456 -13.56 -20.46 9.66
CA TYR A 456 -14.95 -20.65 9.21
C TYR A 456 -15.40 -19.77 8.04
N GLU A 457 -14.53 -18.97 7.45
CA GLU A 457 -14.82 -18.21 6.23
C GLU A 457 -14.18 -18.86 5.01
N TRP A 458 -14.94 -18.90 3.92
CA TRP A 458 -14.45 -19.35 2.62
C TRP A 458 -14.86 -18.37 1.53
N ASN A 459 -13.89 -17.98 0.70
CA ASN A 459 -14.06 -17.14 -0.49
C ASN A 459 -13.31 -17.76 -1.68
N ALA A 460 -13.89 -17.65 -2.87
CA ALA A 460 -13.25 -18.13 -4.09
C ALA A 460 -11.93 -17.36 -4.37
N GLY A 461 -10.87 -18.09 -4.73
CA GLY A 461 -9.55 -17.50 -5.01
C GLY A 461 -8.63 -17.37 -3.78
N TYR A 462 -9.16 -17.56 -2.57
CA TYR A 462 -8.39 -17.61 -1.32
C TYR A 462 -8.23 -19.06 -0.84
N GLU A 463 -7.85 -19.95 -1.76
CA GLU A 463 -7.55 -21.35 -1.42
C GLU A 463 -6.07 -21.45 -1.03
N SER A 464 -5.80 -21.30 0.28
CA SER A 464 -4.56 -21.68 0.97
C SER A 464 -3.29 -20.88 0.67
N ASP A 465 -3.30 -19.57 0.93
CA ASP A 465 -2.04 -18.91 1.29
C ASP A 465 -1.95 -18.83 2.81
N GLU A 466 -1.06 -19.65 3.36
CA GLU A 466 -0.65 -19.73 4.77
C GLU A 466 0.07 -18.45 5.24
N GLU A 467 -0.32 -17.27 4.74
CA GLU A 467 0.12 -16.00 5.32
C GLU A 467 -0.72 -15.75 6.57
N GLY A 468 -0.38 -16.49 7.62
CA GLY A 468 -0.96 -16.30 8.95
C GLY A 468 -0.67 -14.87 9.40
N TYR A 469 -1.73 -14.09 9.55
CA TYR A 469 -1.63 -12.77 10.16
C TYR A 469 -1.18 -12.91 11.61
N THR A 470 -0.21 -12.12 12.04
CA THR A 470 0.11 -11.96 13.47
C THR A 470 -0.70 -10.82 14.04
N VAL A 471 -1.28 -11.01 15.23
CA VAL A 471 -2.11 -9.99 15.90
C VAL A 471 -1.73 -9.88 17.37
N SER A 472 -1.76 -8.67 17.92
CA SER A 472 -1.71 -8.50 19.37
C SER A 472 -3.13 -8.54 19.95
N LEU A 473 -3.40 -9.50 20.83
CA LEU A 473 -4.72 -9.76 21.40
C LEU A 473 -4.82 -9.27 22.85
N VAL A 474 -5.95 -8.65 23.19
CA VAL A 474 -6.23 -8.11 24.52
C VAL A 474 -7.21 -8.98 25.27
N ILE A 475 -6.85 -9.35 26.51
CA ILE A 475 -7.72 -10.00 27.49
C ILE A 475 -7.92 -9.02 28.63
N ASP A 476 -9.17 -8.70 28.98
CA ASP A 476 -9.50 -7.84 30.10
C ASP A 476 -10.63 -8.41 30.97
N GLU A 477 -11.18 -7.59 31.88
CA GLU A 477 -12.27 -7.99 32.78
C GLU A 477 -13.59 -8.35 32.07
N ASN A 478 -13.76 -7.95 30.82
CA ASN A 478 -14.92 -8.21 29.97
C ASN A 478 -14.76 -9.49 29.14
N THR A 479 -13.56 -10.05 29.04
CA THR A 479 -13.32 -11.34 28.39
C THR A 479 -13.95 -12.46 29.19
N VAL A 480 -14.72 -13.35 28.54
CA VAL A 480 -15.39 -14.49 29.19
C VAL A 480 -14.99 -15.84 28.61
N PHE A 481 -15.11 -16.91 29.39
CA PHE A 481 -15.22 -18.24 28.81
C PHE A 481 -16.65 -18.41 28.28
N ASP A 482 -16.82 -18.81 27.03
CA ASP A 482 -18.14 -19.08 26.47
C ASP A 482 -18.77 -20.30 27.19
N ASP A 483 -20.11 -20.37 27.20
CA ASP A 483 -20.84 -21.48 27.82
C ASP A 483 -20.51 -22.83 27.14
N SER A 484 -19.96 -22.81 25.92
CA SER A 484 -19.48 -24.00 25.21
C SER A 484 -18.10 -24.50 25.65
N CYS A 485 -17.35 -23.75 26.48
CA CYS A 485 -15.99 -24.13 26.86
C CYS A 485 -15.94 -25.45 27.64
N GLU A 486 -15.14 -26.39 27.13
CA GLU A 486 -14.75 -27.59 27.85
C GLU A 486 -13.57 -27.27 28.79
N MET A 487 -13.89 -26.79 29.99
CA MET A 487 -12.93 -26.30 31.00
C MET A 487 -11.82 -27.30 31.39
N GLU A 488 -11.98 -28.59 31.10
CA GLU A 488 -10.95 -29.59 31.34
C GLU A 488 -9.71 -29.44 30.45
N PHE A 489 -9.83 -28.71 29.33
CA PHE A 489 -8.70 -28.40 28.45
C PHE A 489 -7.95 -27.12 28.82
N PHE A 490 -8.50 -26.31 29.74
CA PHE A 490 -7.81 -25.14 30.29
C PHE A 490 -6.97 -25.57 31.49
N GLY A 491 -5.69 -25.86 31.24
CA GLY A 491 -4.75 -26.30 32.26
C GLY A 491 -4.74 -25.35 33.46
N ASN A 492 -4.67 -25.89 34.68
CA ASN A 492 -4.65 -25.12 35.93
C ASN A 492 -5.86 -24.18 36.13
N TYR A 493 -6.96 -24.37 35.40
CA TYR A 493 -8.21 -23.68 35.66
C TYR A 493 -8.79 -24.05 37.03
N GLU A 494 -9.15 -23.05 37.82
CA GLU A 494 -9.93 -23.22 39.03
C GLU A 494 -11.37 -22.73 38.82
N LYS A 495 -12.32 -23.46 39.40
CA LYS A 495 -13.73 -23.15 39.22
C LYS A 495 -14.02 -21.72 39.71
N GLY A 496 -14.42 -20.87 38.77
CA GLY A 496 -14.78 -19.48 39.02
C GLY A 496 -13.73 -18.47 38.53
N ASP A 497 -12.57 -18.92 38.06
CA ASP A 497 -11.59 -18.04 37.42
C ASP A 497 -12.22 -17.36 36.19
N SER A 498 -12.00 -16.06 36.05
CA SER A 498 -12.15 -15.37 34.76
C SER A 498 -10.98 -15.71 33.81
N PRO A 499 -11.13 -15.51 32.49
CA PRO A 499 -10.01 -15.65 31.56
C PRO A 499 -8.80 -14.80 31.95
N LEU A 500 -9.00 -13.55 32.40
CA LEU A 500 -7.93 -12.68 32.87
C LEU A 500 -7.22 -13.26 34.11
N GLU A 501 -7.98 -13.74 35.10
CA GLU A 501 -7.42 -14.35 36.32
C GLU A 501 -6.65 -15.63 36.00
N TRP A 502 -7.23 -16.50 35.17
CA TRP A 502 -6.61 -17.73 34.69
C TRP A 502 -5.31 -17.44 33.94
N PHE A 503 -5.30 -16.46 33.04
CA PHE A 503 -4.10 -16.12 32.28
C PHE A 503 -2.99 -15.60 33.20
N LYS A 504 -3.29 -14.61 34.05
CA LYS A 504 -2.31 -14.02 34.98
C LYS A 504 -1.69 -15.07 35.90
N LYS A 505 -2.52 -15.95 36.47
CA LYS A 505 -2.06 -17.06 37.32
C LYS A 505 -1.08 -17.98 36.60
N ASN A 506 -1.35 -18.32 35.34
CA ASN A 506 -0.48 -19.20 34.57
C ASN A 506 0.77 -18.50 34.04
N TYR A 507 0.69 -17.20 33.74
CA TYR A 507 1.83 -16.40 33.34
C TYR A 507 2.82 -16.23 34.52
N GLU A 508 2.32 -15.93 35.72
CA GLU A 508 3.14 -15.90 36.94
C GLU A 508 3.79 -17.26 37.24
N LEU A 509 3.05 -18.35 37.03
CA LEU A 509 3.57 -19.71 37.24
C LEU A 509 4.69 -20.08 36.27
N MET A 510 4.60 -19.62 35.02
CA MET A 510 5.63 -19.81 34.00
C MET A 510 6.98 -19.21 34.45
N ASP A 511 6.95 -18.04 35.06
CA ASP A 511 8.16 -17.35 35.56
C ASP A 511 8.64 -17.89 36.92
N ALA A 512 7.71 -18.20 37.82
CA ALA A 512 8.03 -18.58 39.20
C ALA A 512 8.49 -20.05 39.34
N ASP A 513 7.97 -20.96 38.51
CA ASP A 513 8.31 -22.39 38.53
C ASP A 513 8.28 -23.00 37.10
N PRO A 514 9.28 -22.68 36.26
CA PRO A 514 9.32 -23.14 34.87
C PRO A 514 9.45 -24.67 34.73
N ASP A 515 10.05 -25.35 35.73
CA ASP A 515 10.16 -26.80 35.75
C ASP A 515 8.78 -27.44 35.96
N TRP A 516 7.98 -26.92 36.90
CA TRP A 516 6.60 -27.38 37.07
C TRP A 516 5.76 -27.08 35.83
N TYR A 517 5.86 -25.85 35.30
CA TYR A 517 5.10 -25.38 34.15
C TYR A 517 5.34 -26.24 32.90
N SER A 518 6.60 -26.59 32.62
CA SER A 518 6.95 -27.47 31.51
C SER A 518 6.56 -28.94 31.75
N THR A 519 6.67 -29.44 32.98
CA THR A 519 6.45 -30.87 33.29
C THR A 519 4.96 -31.24 33.41
N ASN A 520 4.09 -30.29 33.78
CA ASN A 520 2.66 -30.55 34.04
C ASN A 520 1.74 -30.04 32.91
N GLY A 521 2.32 -29.67 31.77
CA GLY A 521 1.62 -29.07 30.63
C GLY A 521 1.61 -27.55 30.73
N MET A 522 1.93 -26.87 29.63
CA MET A 522 2.08 -25.41 29.56
C MET A 522 0.73 -24.76 29.23
N PRO A 523 -0.08 -24.28 30.20
CA PRO A 523 -1.48 -23.97 29.94
C PRO A 523 -1.71 -22.80 28.99
N LEU A 524 -0.69 -21.95 28.78
CA LEU A 524 -0.71 -20.84 27.82
C LEU A 524 -0.08 -21.19 26.45
N SER A 525 0.23 -22.46 26.21
CA SER A 525 0.69 -22.96 24.91
C SER A 525 -0.40 -23.83 24.28
N GLY A 526 -0.62 -23.67 22.97
CA GLY A 526 -1.64 -24.40 22.23
C GLY A 526 -2.28 -23.56 21.13
N VAL A 527 -3.36 -24.09 20.57
CA VAL A 527 -4.28 -23.39 19.66
C VAL A 527 -5.51 -22.99 20.48
N PHE A 528 -5.83 -21.71 20.47
CA PHE A 528 -6.96 -21.16 21.20
C PHE A 528 -8.00 -20.65 20.20
N GLU A 529 -9.21 -21.20 20.30
CA GLU A 529 -10.35 -20.71 19.52
C GLU A 529 -11.05 -19.63 20.35
N VAL A 530 -11.16 -18.43 19.77
CA VAL A 530 -11.68 -17.24 20.45
C VAL A 530 -12.60 -16.44 19.55
N GLY A 531 -13.52 -15.70 20.16
CA GLY A 531 -14.31 -14.68 19.49
C GLY A 531 -13.70 -13.31 19.76
N ILE A 532 -13.29 -12.61 18.71
CA ILE A 532 -12.64 -11.29 18.79
C ILE A 532 -13.49 -10.17 18.21
N ASN A 533 -13.26 -8.96 18.70
CA ASN A 533 -13.77 -7.71 18.14
C ASN A 533 -12.62 -6.70 18.07
N GLY A 534 -12.07 -6.51 16.86
CA GLY A 534 -10.74 -5.92 16.71
C GLY A 534 -9.69 -6.79 17.42
N SER A 535 -8.79 -6.16 18.16
CA SER A 535 -7.77 -6.82 18.98
C SER A 535 -8.31 -7.41 20.30
N HIS A 536 -9.53 -7.09 20.71
CA HIS A 536 -10.08 -7.56 21.98
C HIS A 536 -10.65 -8.99 21.87
N ILE A 537 -10.24 -9.88 22.77
CA ILE A 537 -10.87 -11.19 22.95
C ILE A 537 -12.13 -10.99 23.79
N ASP A 538 -13.28 -11.06 23.15
CA ASP A 538 -14.58 -11.05 23.84
C ASP A 538 -14.79 -12.37 24.59
N ARG A 539 -14.38 -13.48 23.98
CA ARG A 539 -14.60 -14.80 24.56
C ARG A 539 -13.63 -15.88 24.11
N PHE A 540 -13.40 -16.84 24.99
CA PHE A 540 -12.77 -18.12 24.66
C PHE A 540 -13.84 -19.16 24.32
N PHE A 541 -13.61 -19.95 23.28
CA PHE A 541 -14.42 -21.13 22.93
C PHE A 541 -13.71 -22.42 23.33
N GLY A 542 -12.38 -22.47 23.19
CA GLY A 542 -11.60 -23.65 23.52
C GLY A 542 -10.11 -23.41 23.60
N SER A 543 -9.42 -24.38 24.18
CA SER A 543 -7.96 -24.49 24.23
C SER A 543 -7.61 -25.89 23.76
N TYR A 544 -6.86 -26.00 22.67
CA TYR A 544 -6.57 -27.25 21.99
C TYR A 544 -5.06 -27.43 21.85
N TRP A 545 -4.61 -28.67 22.03
CA TRP A 545 -3.24 -29.06 21.70
C TRP A 545 -3.27 -29.76 20.34
N TRP A 546 -2.25 -29.50 19.50
CA TRP A 546 -2.10 -30.13 18.19
C TRP A 546 -2.22 -31.66 18.30
N ASP A 547 -3.36 -32.22 17.91
CA ASP A 547 -3.59 -33.65 17.72
C ASP A 547 -4.18 -33.89 16.32
#